data_AF-A0A919LZP2-F1
#
_entry.id   AF-A0A919LZP2-F1
#
_cell.length_a   1.000
_cell.length_b   1.000
_cell.length_c   1.000
_cell.angle_alpha   90.00
_cell.angle_beta   90.00
_cell.angle_gamma   90.00
#
_symmetry.space_group_name_H-M   'P 1'
#
loop_
_entity.id
_entity.type
_entity.pdbx_description
1 polymer ?
#
loop_
_entity_poly.entity_id
_entity_poly.type
_entity_poly.pdbx_seq_one_letter_code
_entity_poly.pdbx_strand_id
1 'polypeptide(L)'
;MDSLEEKVKRVEEVFENLDTAISKFQSWSTLHCEFGCGKCCFKPDIEATILEFLPFALHLHKNNAAEEWLERLRQSHSEVCLILHPHQSGAGLCSEYRHRGLICRLFGYSARTNKYGQRELVTCQIIKTGQAEKFDEAEKKIGDGEDVPVMNEYYMQLASIDFEMARQFYPINEAIRKAIETVLHFYAYR
;
A
#
# COMPACT_ATOMS: atom_id res chain seq x y z
N MET A 1 22.98 6.65 -10.58
CA MET A 1 22.29 5.41 -10.17
C MET A 1 22.07 5.56 -8.69
N ASP A 2 20.81 5.76 -8.28
CA ASP A 2 20.45 6.07 -6.91
C ASP A 2 20.90 4.93 -5.98
N SER A 3 21.33 5.29 -4.77
CA SER A 3 21.58 4.27 -3.75
C SER A 3 20.27 3.58 -3.33
N LEU A 4 20.35 2.39 -2.73
CA LEU A 4 19.18 1.72 -2.17
C LEU A 4 18.44 2.62 -1.17
N GLU A 5 19.18 3.32 -0.31
CA GLU A 5 18.61 4.21 0.71
C GLU A 5 17.91 5.43 0.09
N GLU A 6 18.49 6.02 -0.95
CA GLU A 6 17.89 7.12 -1.71
C GLU A 6 16.60 6.65 -2.42
N LYS A 7 16.61 5.45 -2.99
CA LYS A 7 15.42 4.84 -3.58
C LYS A 7 14.32 4.64 -2.54
N VAL A 8 14.64 4.09 -1.37
CA VAL A 8 13.70 3.93 -0.25
C VAL A 8 13.11 5.28 0.15
N LYS A 9 13.96 6.31 0.30
CA LYS A 9 13.50 7.66 0.64
C LYS A 9 12.50 8.20 -0.39
N ARG A 10 12.77 8.05 -1.68
CA ARG A 10 11.86 8.48 -2.75
C ARG A 10 10.52 7.72 -2.71
N VAL A 11 10.53 6.43 -2.36
CA VAL A 11 9.30 5.64 -2.17
C VAL A 11 8.51 6.17 -0.95
N GLU A 12 9.19 6.47 0.15
CA GLU A 12 8.57 7.07 1.33
C GLU A 12 7.95 8.44 1.01
N GLU A 13 8.61 9.28 0.20
CA GLU A 13 8.07 10.55 -0.27
C GLU A 13 6.76 10.37 -1.06
N VAL A 14 6.67 9.35 -1.92
CA VAL A 14 5.40 8.99 -2.61
C VAL A 14 4.32 8.60 -1.59
N PHE A 15 4.68 7.85 -0.54
CA PHE A 15 3.73 7.44 0.49
C PHE A 15 3.23 8.61 1.33
N GLU A 16 4.11 9.53 1.72
CA GLU A 16 3.77 10.74 2.48
C GLU A 16 2.87 11.69 1.67
N ASN A 17 3.15 11.85 0.38
CA ASN A 17 2.30 12.61 -0.54
C ASN A 17 0.91 11.97 -0.67
N LEU A 18 0.85 10.64 -0.79
CA LEU A 18 -0.42 9.91 -0.82
C LEU A 18 -1.20 10.08 0.49
N ASP A 19 -0.56 9.90 1.65
CA ASP A 19 -1.22 10.04 2.95
C ASP A 19 -1.78 11.47 3.14
N THR A 20 -1.09 12.49 2.60
CA THR A 20 -1.59 13.87 2.55
C THR A 20 -2.82 14.02 1.66
N ALA A 21 -2.80 13.44 0.45
CA ALA A 21 -3.94 13.46 -0.47
C ALA A 21 -5.15 12.69 0.07
N ILE A 22 -4.93 11.55 0.73
CA ILE A 22 -5.95 10.78 1.43
C ILE A 22 -6.57 11.63 2.54
N SER A 23 -5.76 12.34 3.33
CA SER A 23 -6.26 13.21 4.41
C SER A 23 -7.18 14.31 3.88
N LYS A 24 -6.83 14.93 2.74
CA LYS A 24 -7.69 15.90 2.04
C LYS A 24 -8.98 15.26 1.57
N PHE A 25 -8.90 14.09 0.92
CA PHE A 25 -10.06 13.33 0.48
C PHE A 25 -11.03 13.03 1.63
N GLN A 26 -10.51 12.49 2.73
CA GLN A 26 -11.28 12.16 3.93
C GLN A 26 -11.91 13.40 4.57
N SER A 27 -11.22 14.55 4.55
CA SER A 27 -11.74 15.81 5.08
C SER A 27 -13.03 16.26 4.38
N TRP A 28 -13.09 16.20 3.05
CA TRP A 28 -14.25 16.71 2.32
C TRP A 28 -15.34 15.65 2.13
N SER A 29 -14.94 14.38 1.94
CA SER A 29 -15.89 13.26 1.76
C SER A 29 -16.49 12.79 3.08
N THR A 30 -15.80 13.04 4.19
CA THR A 30 -16.12 12.53 5.54
C THR A 30 -16.18 11.00 5.62
N LEU A 31 -15.62 10.31 4.61
CA LEU A 31 -15.50 8.86 4.55
C LEU A 31 -14.31 8.40 5.37
N HIS A 32 -14.56 7.46 6.29
CA HIS A 32 -13.50 6.89 7.13
C HIS A 32 -13.62 5.37 7.22
N CYS A 33 -12.52 4.69 7.52
CA CYS A 33 -12.55 3.28 7.86
C CYS A 33 -13.10 3.16 9.28
N GLU A 34 -13.85 2.10 9.57
CA GLU A 34 -14.27 1.81 10.94
C GLU A 34 -13.04 1.58 11.83
N PHE A 35 -13.09 2.08 13.06
CA PHE A 35 -12.00 1.92 14.01
C PHE A 35 -11.74 0.43 14.28
N GLY A 36 -10.47 0.01 14.13
CA GLY A 36 -10.07 -1.38 14.33
C GLY A 36 -10.38 -2.30 13.15
N CYS A 37 -10.87 -1.76 12.02
CA CYS A 37 -11.11 -2.56 10.83
C CYS A 37 -9.78 -2.95 10.17
N GLY A 38 -9.63 -4.23 9.84
CA GLY A 38 -8.53 -4.76 9.02
C GLY A 38 -9.01 -5.74 7.97
N LYS A 39 -10.28 -5.66 7.56
CA LYS A 39 -10.89 -6.61 6.60
C LYS A 39 -10.14 -6.66 5.27
N CYS A 40 -9.57 -5.54 4.83
CA CYS A 40 -8.73 -5.51 3.63
C CYS A 40 -7.45 -6.35 3.78
N CYS A 41 -6.90 -6.49 5.00
CA CYS A 41 -5.68 -7.25 5.25
C CYS A 41 -5.89 -8.77 5.17
N PHE A 42 -7.13 -9.26 5.22
CA PHE A 42 -7.48 -10.68 5.07
C PHE A 42 -7.66 -11.10 3.61
N LYS A 43 -7.52 -10.18 2.65
CA LYS A 43 -7.67 -10.48 1.23
C LYS A 43 -6.47 -11.33 0.75
N PRO A 44 -6.67 -12.53 0.18
CA PRO A 44 -5.58 -13.42 -0.23
C PRO A 44 -4.94 -13.01 -1.57
N ASP A 45 -5.70 -12.35 -2.44
CA ASP A 45 -5.30 -11.91 -3.79
C ASP A 45 -4.82 -10.45 -3.79
N ILE A 46 -4.04 -10.05 -2.78
CA ILE A 46 -3.33 -8.77 -2.82
C ILE A 46 -2.05 -8.94 -3.60
N GLU A 47 -1.89 -8.15 -4.65
CA GLU A 47 -0.66 -8.07 -5.41
C GLU A 47 0.04 -6.73 -5.18
N ALA A 48 1.36 -6.76 -5.22
CA ALA A 48 2.21 -5.59 -5.04
C ALA A 48 3.51 -5.74 -5.82
N THR A 49 4.18 -4.61 -6.03
CA THR A 49 5.53 -4.58 -6.62
C THR A 49 6.60 -4.72 -5.53
N ILE A 50 7.82 -5.07 -5.93
CA ILE A 50 8.97 -5.14 -5.00
C ILE A 50 9.22 -3.76 -4.39
N LEU A 51 9.10 -2.72 -5.22
CA LEU A 51 9.43 -1.35 -4.85
C LEU A 51 8.58 -0.83 -3.69
N GLU A 52 7.32 -1.23 -3.61
CA GLU A 52 6.39 -0.86 -2.53
C GLU A 52 6.85 -1.32 -1.14
N PHE A 53 7.66 -2.37 -1.06
CA PHE A 53 8.09 -2.97 0.20
C PHE A 53 9.57 -2.75 0.51
N LEU A 54 10.30 -1.98 -0.30
CA LEU A 54 11.69 -1.61 0.05
C LEU A 54 11.79 -0.84 1.38
N PRO A 55 10.87 0.10 1.73
CA PRO A 55 10.92 0.74 3.04
C PRO A 55 10.80 -0.26 4.19
N PHE A 56 9.89 -1.24 4.08
CA PHE A 56 9.74 -2.30 5.07
C PHE A 56 10.97 -3.19 5.15
N ALA A 57 11.50 -3.64 4.01
CA ALA A 57 12.70 -4.46 3.95
C ALA A 57 13.93 -3.76 4.57
N LEU A 58 14.12 -2.46 4.28
CA LEU A 58 15.20 -1.68 4.88
C LEU A 58 15.00 -1.50 6.39
N HIS A 59 13.76 -1.28 6.84
CA HIS A 59 13.43 -1.25 8.26
C HIS A 59 13.81 -2.56 8.96
N LEU A 60 13.45 -3.71 8.38
CA LEU A 60 13.81 -5.02 8.94
C LEU A 60 15.33 -5.21 9.02
N HIS A 61 16.07 -4.83 7.97
CA HIS A 61 17.54 -4.93 7.97
C HIS A 61 18.15 -4.07 9.08
N LYS A 62 17.73 -2.80 9.22
CA LYS A 62 18.22 -1.89 10.25
C LYS A 62 17.93 -2.37 11.69
N ASN A 63 16.91 -3.22 11.86
CA ASN A 63 16.53 -3.80 13.14
C ASN A 63 17.00 -5.25 13.33
N ASN A 64 17.89 -5.76 12.46
CA ASN A 64 18.38 -7.15 12.49
C ASN A 64 17.27 -8.22 12.40
N ALA A 65 16.13 -7.90 11.80
CA ALA A 65 14.97 -8.79 11.68
C ALA A 65 14.78 -9.37 10.27
N ALA A 66 15.61 -8.97 9.30
CA ALA A 66 15.45 -9.34 7.88
C ALA A 66 15.53 -10.85 7.61
N GLU A 67 16.53 -11.53 8.18
CA GLU A 67 16.72 -12.98 7.98
C GLU A 67 15.58 -13.81 8.59
N GLU A 68 15.13 -13.45 9.80
CA GLU A 68 14.00 -14.10 10.47
C GLU A 68 12.72 -13.98 9.61
N TRP A 69 12.45 -12.78 9.09
CA TRP A 69 11.31 -12.54 8.22
C TRP A 69 11.42 -13.29 6.89
N LEU A 70 12.62 -13.37 6.31
CA LEU A 70 12.86 -14.10 5.08
C LEU A 70 12.55 -15.59 5.25
N GLU A 71 12.99 -16.19 6.36
CA GLU A 71 12.69 -17.59 6.67
C GLU A 71 11.19 -17.81 6.89
N ARG A 72 10.54 -16.91 7.65
CA ARG A 72 9.09 -16.95 7.86
C ARG A 72 8.31 -16.91 6.54
N LEU A 73 8.73 -16.08 5.58
CA LEU A 73 8.11 -15.96 4.26
C LEU A 73 8.34 -17.20 3.39
N ARG A 74 9.48 -17.89 3.54
CA ARG A 74 9.80 -19.12 2.80
C ARG A 74 9.01 -20.33 3.32
N GLN A 75 8.80 -20.41 4.63
CA GLN A 75 8.09 -21.51 5.26
C GLN A 75 6.56 -21.40 5.17
N SER A 76 6.04 -20.19 4.93
CA SER A 76 4.60 -19.98 4.87
C SER A 76 4.03 -20.25 3.48
N HIS A 77 2.86 -20.89 3.44
CA HIS A 77 2.02 -21.02 2.24
C HIS A 77 0.78 -20.12 2.30
N SER A 78 0.76 -19.16 3.23
CA SER A 78 -0.37 -18.22 3.36
C SER A 78 -0.43 -17.28 2.17
N GLU A 79 -1.60 -17.19 1.56
CA GLU A 79 -1.92 -16.15 0.57
C GLU A 79 -2.22 -14.81 1.25
N VAL A 80 -2.67 -14.85 2.51
CA VAL A 80 -2.89 -13.65 3.33
C VAL A 80 -1.55 -13.06 3.77
N CYS A 81 -1.44 -11.73 3.74
CA CYS A 81 -0.24 -10.98 4.09
C CYS A 81 0.30 -11.36 5.49
N LEU A 82 1.58 -11.72 5.60
CA LEU A 82 2.18 -12.13 6.87
C LEU A 82 2.43 -10.98 7.86
N ILE A 83 2.27 -9.73 7.42
CA ILE A 83 2.26 -8.54 8.29
C ILE A 83 0.93 -8.43 9.07
N LEU A 84 -0.13 -9.12 8.62
CA LEU A 84 -1.39 -9.17 9.36
C LEU A 84 -1.16 -9.69 10.78
N HIS A 85 -1.62 -8.91 11.76
CA HIS A 85 -1.67 -9.28 13.16
C HIS A 85 -3.14 -9.23 13.64
N PRO A 86 -3.88 -10.36 13.57
CA PRO A 86 -5.33 -10.38 13.78
C PRO A 86 -5.81 -9.95 15.17
N HIS A 87 -4.94 -10.03 16.17
CA HIS A 87 -5.27 -9.75 17.56
C HIS A 87 -4.73 -8.40 18.06
N GLN A 88 -4.19 -7.56 17.16
CA GLN A 88 -3.65 -6.28 17.59
C GLN A 88 -4.74 -5.30 17.99
N SER A 89 -4.49 -4.55 19.05
CA SER A 89 -5.30 -3.39 19.42
C SER A 89 -4.87 -2.17 18.59
N GLY A 90 -5.82 -1.37 18.11
CA GLY A 90 -5.52 -0.14 17.38
C GLY A 90 -6.50 0.13 16.25
N ALA A 91 -6.11 1.04 15.34
CA ALA A 91 -6.96 1.49 14.24
C ALA A 91 -7.10 0.49 13.08
N GLY A 92 -6.35 -0.61 13.07
CA GLY A 92 -6.41 -1.65 12.04
C GLY A 92 -5.59 -2.88 12.43
N LEU A 93 -5.34 -3.81 11.49
CA LEU A 93 -4.71 -5.13 11.76
C LEU A 93 -3.33 -5.35 11.10
N CYS A 94 -2.74 -4.31 10.50
CA CYS A 94 -1.37 -4.37 9.98
C CYS A 94 -0.38 -3.98 11.09
N SER A 95 0.54 -4.88 11.48
CA SER A 95 1.54 -4.57 12.52
C SER A 95 2.59 -3.57 12.05
N GLU A 96 2.81 -3.50 10.74
CA GLU A 96 3.78 -2.60 10.09
C GLU A 96 3.06 -1.48 9.32
N TYR A 97 2.05 -0.88 9.95
CA TYR A 97 1.18 0.11 9.28
C TYR A 97 1.97 1.27 8.64
N ARG A 98 3.06 1.71 9.29
CA ARG A 98 3.94 2.76 8.75
C ARG A 98 4.66 2.33 7.46
N HIS A 99 5.00 1.06 7.34
CA HIS A 99 5.75 0.50 6.20
C HIS A 99 4.88 -0.29 5.21
N ARG A 100 3.54 -0.15 5.30
CA ARG A 100 2.61 -0.80 4.37
C ARG A 100 2.85 -0.31 2.94
N GLY A 101 2.74 -1.23 1.98
CA GLY A 101 2.93 -0.97 0.55
C GLY A 101 1.90 0.01 -0.02
N LEU A 102 2.17 0.52 -1.22
CA LEU A 102 1.34 1.52 -1.90
C LEU A 102 -0.09 1.03 -2.10
N ILE A 103 -0.27 -0.22 -2.52
CA ILE A 103 -1.59 -0.85 -2.71
C ILE A 103 -2.44 -0.79 -1.44
N CYS A 104 -1.83 -1.04 -0.28
CA CYS A 104 -2.50 -1.02 1.02
C CYS A 104 -2.87 0.39 1.49
N ARG A 105 -2.25 1.43 0.91
CA ARG A 105 -2.58 2.85 1.16
C ARG A 105 -3.69 3.32 0.24
N LEU A 106 -3.59 2.97 -1.04
CA LEU A 106 -4.55 3.34 -2.07
C LEU A 106 -5.94 2.74 -1.81
N PHE A 107 -5.99 1.47 -1.41
CA PHE A 107 -7.27 0.80 -1.19
C PHE A 107 -8.09 1.48 -0.08
N GLY A 108 -9.32 1.91 -0.41
CA GLY A 108 -10.22 2.58 0.52
C GLY A 108 -10.46 4.06 0.21
N TYR A 109 -9.45 4.73 -0.34
CA TYR A 109 -9.39 6.21 -0.44
C TYR A 109 -8.78 6.72 -1.75
N SER A 110 -8.79 5.90 -2.79
CA SER A 110 -8.32 6.29 -4.12
C SER A 110 -9.37 5.96 -5.18
N ALA A 111 -9.22 6.53 -6.36
CA ALA A 111 -10.04 6.26 -7.52
C ALA A 111 -9.25 5.52 -8.61
N ARG A 112 -9.99 4.80 -9.44
CA ARG A 112 -9.49 4.27 -10.72
C ARG A 112 -10.13 5.04 -11.87
N THR A 113 -9.41 5.23 -12.96
CA THR A 113 -9.98 5.76 -14.20
C THR A 113 -10.58 4.61 -15.01
N ASN A 114 -11.88 4.67 -15.28
CA ASN A 114 -12.53 3.69 -16.13
C ASN A 114 -12.24 3.96 -17.63
N LYS A 115 -12.72 3.06 -18.50
CA LYS A 115 -12.50 3.16 -19.96
C LYS A 115 -13.12 4.40 -20.62
N TYR A 116 -14.01 5.11 -19.92
CA TYR A 116 -14.65 6.34 -20.38
C TYR A 116 -13.98 7.60 -19.81
N GLY A 117 -12.86 7.45 -19.08
CA GLY A 117 -12.14 8.56 -18.47
C GLY A 117 -12.73 9.06 -17.14
N GLN A 118 -13.77 8.42 -16.63
CA GLN A 118 -14.38 8.80 -15.34
C GLN A 118 -13.62 8.16 -14.18
N ARG A 119 -13.47 8.91 -13.09
CA ARG A 119 -12.86 8.45 -11.84
C ARG A 119 -13.94 7.75 -10.99
N GLU A 120 -13.67 6.51 -10.59
CA GLU A 120 -14.53 5.68 -9.73
C GLU A 120 -13.81 5.36 -8.42
N LEU A 121 -14.43 5.59 -7.27
CA LEU A 121 -13.83 5.33 -5.97
C LEU A 121 -13.62 3.82 -5.74
N VAL A 122 -12.38 3.49 -5.40
CA VAL A 122 -11.94 2.15 -5.00
C VAL A 122 -11.97 2.09 -3.48
N THR A 123 -13.09 1.59 -2.95
CA THR A 123 -13.30 1.43 -1.51
C THR A 123 -13.96 0.09 -1.15
N CYS A 124 -13.95 -0.24 0.14
CA CYS A 124 -14.45 -1.52 0.65
C CYS A 124 -15.98 -1.54 0.79
N GLN A 125 -16.55 -2.75 0.82
CA GLN A 125 -18.00 -2.92 0.95
C GLN A 125 -18.56 -2.29 2.24
N ILE A 126 -17.80 -2.32 3.33
CA ILE A 126 -18.20 -1.73 4.62
C ILE A 126 -18.43 -0.22 4.48
N ILE A 127 -17.54 0.49 3.78
CA ILE A 127 -17.71 1.92 3.51
C ILE A 127 -18.92 2.14 2.60
N LYS A 128 -19.05 1.36 1.52
CA LYS A 128 -20.17 1.48 0.57
C LYS A 128 -21.54 1.29 1.20
N THR A 129 -21.68 0.37 2.15
CA THR A 129 -22.97 0.06 2.78
C THR A 129 -23.19 0.81 4.09
N GLY A 130 -22.15 0.93 4.92
CA GLY A 130 -22.24 1.56 6.24
C GLY A 130 -22.21 3.09 6.19
N GLN A 131 -21.71 3.67 5.09
CA GLN A 131 -21.63 5.11 4.86
C GLN A 131 -22.19 5.47 3.47
N ALA A 132 -23.28 4.82 3.06
CA ALA A 132 -23.85 4.91 1.71
C ALA A 132 -24.11 6.36 1.26
N GLU A 133 -24.74 7.19 2.09
CA GLU A 133 -25.01 8.60 1.76
C GLU A 133 -23.73 9.39 1.46
N LYS A 134 -22.71 9.23 2.30
CA LYS A 134 -21.40 9.87 2.11
C LYS A 134 -20.67 9.33 0.89
N PHE A 135 -20.82 8.03 0.62
CA PHE A 135 -20.22 7.37 -0.54
C PHE A 135 -20.82 7.90 -1.83
N ASP A 136 -22.15 7.99 -1.92
CA ASP A 136 -22.85 8.50 -3.09
C ASP A 136 -22.55 9.99 -3.33
N GLU A 137 -22.47 10.79 -2.25
CA GLU A 137 -22.05 12.19 -2.33
C GLU A 137 -20.60 12.32 -2.84
N ALA A 138 -19.69 11.47 -2.35
CA ALA A 138 -18.30 11.47 -2.78
C ALA A 138 -18.15 11.07 -4.26
N GLU A 139 -18.84 10.02 -4.71
CA GLU A 139 -18.87 9.60 -6.11
C GLU A 139 -19.35 10.74 -7.03
N LYS A 140 -20.41 11.44 -6.64
CA LYS A 140 -20.91 12.58 -7.42
C LYS A 140 -19.87 13.70 -7.50
N LYS A 141 -19.30 14.11 -6.38
CA LYS A 141 -18.28 15.17 -6.34
C LYS A 141 -17.04 14.80 -7.16
N ILE A 142 -16.58 13.55 -7.08
CA ILE A 142 -15.49 13.04 -7.91
C ILE A 142 -15.86 13.12 -9.40
N GLY A 143 -17.09 12.75 -9.76
CA GLY A 143 -17.62 12.88 -11.13
C GLY A 143 -17.66 14.32 -11.63
N ASP A 144 -17.90 15.28 -10.72
CA ASP A 144 -17.91 16.72 -10.98
C ASP A 144 -16.48 17.34 -10.98
N GLY A 145 -15.44 16.54 -10.73
CA GLY A 145 -14.04 16.95 -10.82
C GLY A 145 -13.35 17.26 -9.48
N GLU A 146 -13.97 16.94 -8.35
CA GLU A 146 -13.34 17.04 -7.04
C GLU A 146 -12.09 16.14 -6.93
N ASP A 147 -11.12 16.59 -6.15
CA ASP A 147 -9.82 15.90 -6.08
C ASP A 147 -9.90 14.60 -5.27
N VAL A 148 -9.28 13.56 -5.82
CA VAL A 148 -9.17 12.22 -5.23
C VAL A 148 -7.87 11.57 -5.71
N PRO A 149 -7.12 10.88 -4.81
CA PRO A 149 -5.93 10.14 -5.23
C PRO A 149 -6.26 9.14 -6.34
N VAL A 150 -5.54 9.15 -7.47
CA VAL A 150 -5.81 8.21 -8.58
C VAL A 150 -4.74 7.12 -8.62
N MET A 151 -5.15 5.85 -8.58
CA MET A 151 -4.22 4.72 -8.43
C MET A 151 -3.10 4.70 -9.49
N ASN A 152 -3.45 4.90 -10.77
CA ASN A 152 -2.47 4.88 -11.85
C ASN A 152 -1.44 6.01 -11.74
N GLU A 153 -1.82 7.20 -11.26
CA GLU A 153 -0.93 8.33 -11.06
C GLU A 153 0.15 8.01 -10.02
N TYR A 154 -0.23 7.38 -8.91
CA TYR A 154 0.74 6.96 -7.88
C TYR A 154 1.63 5.78 -8.34
N TYR A 155 1.09 4.83 -9.10
CA TYR A 155 1.91 3.77 -9.69
C TYR A 155 2.90 4.31 -10.73
N MET A 156 2.53 5.34 -11.50
CA MET A 156 3.47 6.01 -12.41
C MET A 156 4.58 6.74 -11.65
N GLN A 157 4.25 7.42 -10.54
CA GLN A 157 5.26 8.02 -9.66
C GLN A 157 6.22 6.96 -9.11
N LEU A 158 5.69 5.82 -8.66
CA LEU A 158 6.51 4.71 -8.18
C LEU A 158 7.41 4.14 -9.28
N ALA A 159 6.88 3.93 -10.49
CA ALA A 159 7.66 3.46 -11.64
C ALA A 159 8.75 4.45 -12.11
N SER A 160 8.58 5.75 -11.83
CA SER A 160 9.61 6.77 -12.10
C SER A 160 10.82 6.67 -11.16
N ILE A 161 10.70 5.94 -10.04
CA ILE A 161 11.79 5.71 -9.09
C ILE A 161 12.66 4.56 -9.59
N ASP A 162 12.05 3.41 -9.86
CA ASP A 162 12.72 2.26 -10.46
C ASP A 162 11.72 1.43 -11.27
N PHE A 163 11.81 1.54 -12.59
CA PHE A 163 10.88 0.89 -13.51
C PHE A 163 10.93 -0.64 -13.39
N GLU A 164 12.11 -1.24 -13.24
CA GLU A 164 12.24 -2.70 -13.18
C GLU A 164 11.62 -3.26 -11.90
N MET A 165 11.83 -2.60 -10.76
CA MET A 165 11.24 -3.02 -9.48
C MET A 165 9.73 -2.72 -9.37
N ALA A 166 9.21 -1.80 -10.18
CA ALA A 166 7.80 -1.42 -10.22
C ALA A 166 6.98 -2.11 -11.32
N ARG A 167 7.63 -2.78 -12.29
CA ARG A 167 6.93 -3.33 -13.47
C ARG A 167 6.08 -4.55 -13.16
N GLN A 168 6.58 -5.45 -12.31
CA GLN A 168 5.93 -6.72 -12.05
C GLN A 168 5.23 -6.71 -10.70
N PHE A 169 3.96 -7.13 -10.72
CA PHE A 169 3.16 -7.41 -9.55
C PHE A 169 3.33 -8.88 -9.16
N TYR A 170 3.44 -9.11 -7.86
CA TYR A 170 3.54 -10.43 -7.24
C TYR A 170 2.52 -10.54 -6.12
N PRO A 171 2.09 -11.74 -5.72
CA PRO A 171 1.41 -11.94 -4.45
C PRO A 171 2.15 -11.24 -3.31
N ILE A 172 1.43 -10.58 -2.41
CA ILE A 172 1.99 -9.64 -1.42
C ILE A 172 3.17 -10.22 -0.63
N ASN A 173 3.09 -11.48 -0.21
CA ASN A 173 4.17 -12.15 0.53
C ASN A 173 5.40 -12.40 -0.36
N GLU A 174 5.22 -12.68 -1.65
CA GLU A 174 6.33 -12.80 -2.59
C GLU A 174 6.98 -11.43 -2.86
N ALA A 175 6.20 -10.36 -2.98
CA ALA A 175 6.72 -9.00 -3.14
C ALA A 175 7.57 -8.59 -1.92
N ILE A 176 7.09 -8.84 -0.69
CA ILE A 176 7.83 -8.60 0.55
C ILE A 176 9.13 -9.42 0.57
N ARG A 177 9.07 -10.71 0.25
CA ARG A 177 10.24 -11.60 0.22
C ARG A 177 11.32 -11.07 -0.72
N LYS A 178 10.95 -10.70 -1.95
CA LYS A 178 11.88 -10.16 -2.95
C LYS A 178 12.46 -8.80 -2.52
N ALA A 179 11.68 -7.97 -1.84
CA ALA A 179 12.18 -6.71 -1.29
C ALA A 179 13.26 -6.95 -0.22
N ILE A 180 13.03 -7.90 0.70
CA ILE A 180 14.01 -8.30 1.72
C ILE A 180 15.29 -8.84 1.07
N GLU A 181 15.17 -9.75 0.10
CA GLU A 181 16.31 -10.30 -0.65
C GLU A 181 17.10 -9.19 -1.36
N THR A 182 16.41 -8.19 -1.92
CA THR A 182 17.03 -7.04 -2.58
C THR A 182 17.88 -6.23 -1.60
N VAL A 183 17.35 -5.96 -0.40
CA VAL A 183 18.07 -5.21 0.64
C VAL A 183 19.27 -6.01 1.18
N LEU A 184 19.08 -7.28 1.52
CA LEU A 184 20.16 -8.15 1.99
C LEU A 184 21.27 -8.27 0.95
N HIS A 185 20.91 -8.48 -0.32
CA HIS A 185 21.87 -8.55 -1.41
C HIS A 185 22.68 -7.25 -1.54
N PHE A 186 22.05 -6.09 -1.41
CA PHE A 186 22.75 -4.81 -1.50
C PHE A 186 23.81 -4.63 -0.39
N TYR A 187 23.52 -5.07 0.84
CA TYR A 187 24.44 -4.93 1.97
C TYR A 187 25.45 -6.07 2.09
N ALA A 188 25.22 -7.24 1.47
CA ALA A 188 26.18 -8.35 1.50
C ALA A 188 27.51 -8.06 0.76
N TYR A 189 27.53 -7.06 -0.12
CA TYR A 189 28.69 -6.69 -0.95
C TYR A 189 29.26 -5.28 -0.62
N ARG A 190 28.97 -4.75 0.57
CA ARG A 190 29.50 -3.47 1.08
C ARG A 190 30.20 -3.68 2.41
#